data_AF-A0AAI9N1S2-F1
#
_entry.id   AF-A0AAI9N1S2-F1
#
_cell.length_a   1.000
_cell.length_b   1.000
_cell.length_c   1.000
_cell.angle_alpha   90.00
_cell.angle_beta   90.00
_cell.angle_gamma   90.00
#
_symmetry.space_group_name_H-M   'P 1'
#
loop_
_entity.id
_entity.type
_entity.pdbx_description
1 polymer ?
#
loop_
_entity_poly.entity_id
_entity_poly.type
_entity_poly.pdbx_seq_one_letter_code
_entity_poly.pdbx_strand_id
1 'polypeptide(L)' 'MRSRSHDIAMAELYRSDPALAVEVINSILADGDPGELASVLRQLALLFEGMEGCDGIENA' A
#
# COMPACT_ATOMS: atom_id res chain seq x y z
N MET A 1 6.99 11.06 -9.24
CA MET A 1 7.32 11.11 -7.79
C MET A 1 6.25 10.30 -7.07
N ARG A 2 6.56 9.08 -6.62
CA ARG A 2 5.64 8.31 -5.75
C ARG A 2 5.74 8.93 -4.35
N SER A 3 4.78 9.78 -4.02
CA SER A 3 4.72 10.45 -2.73
C SER A 3 4.23 9.48 -1.66
N ARG A 4 4.78 9.54 -0.44
CA ARG A 4 4.33 8.73 0.72
C ARG A 4 2.79 8.74 0.90
N SER A 5 2.13 9.85 0.57
CA SER A 5 0.67 9.97 0.60
C SER A 5 -0.06 9.06 -0.38
N HIS A 6 0.52 8.80 -1.57
CA HIS A 6 -0.07 7.90 -2.55
C HIS A 6 0.01 6.45 -2.08
N ASP A 7 1.13 6.07 -1.46
CA ASP A 7 1.30 4.71 -0.95
C ASP A 7 0.35 4.41 0.22
N ILE A 8 0.09 5.40 1.09
CA ILE A 8 -0.89 5.29 2.17
C ILE A 8 -2.32 5.17 1.62
N ALA A 9 -2.68 5.99 0.63
CA ALA A 9 -4.01 5.93 0.03
C ALA A 9 -4.29 4.56 -0.64
N MET A 10 -3.29 3.98 -1.30
CA MET A 10 -3.40 2.63 -1.88
C MET A 10 -3.45 1.55 -0.80
N ALA A 11 -2.68 1.70 0.28
CA ALA A 11 -2.77 0.81 1.43
C ALA A 11 -4.22 0.76 1.96
N GLU A 12 -4.83 1.91 2.27
CA GLU A 12 -6.22 1.96 2.76
C GLU A 12 -7.23 1.34 1.78
N LEU A 13 -7.00 1.51 0.48
CA LEU A 13 -7.82 0.91 -0.56
C LEU A 13 -7.71 -0.62 -0.53
N TYR A 14 -6.50 -1.17 -0.42
CA TYR A 14 -6.26 -2.62 -0.29
C TYR A 14 -6.79 -3.21 1.01
N ARG A 15 -6.84 -2.42 2.09
CA ARG A 15 -7.48 -2.83 3.35
C ARG A 15 -9.00 -2.95 3.19
N SER A 16 -9.60 -2.01 2.46
CA SER A 16 -11.04 -1.97 2.22
C SER A 16 -11.47 -3.04 1.21
N ASP A 17 -10.62 -3.32 0.24
CA ASP A 17 -10.82 -4.34 -0.79
C ASP A 17 -9.55 -5.20 -1.00
N PRO A 18 -9.42 -6.31 -0.25
CA PRO A 18 -8.32 -7.24 -0.44
C PRO A 18 -8.33 -7.94 -1.81
N ALA A 19 -9.48 -8.04 -2.49
CA ALA A 19 -9.56 -8.69 -3.80
C ALA A 19 -8.89 -7.82 -4.88
N LEU A 20 -9.05 -6.50 -4.78
CA LEU A 20 -8.34 -5.55 -5.63
C LEU A 20 -6.81 -5.68 -5.48
N ALA A 21 -6.30 -5.86 -4.26
CA ALA A 21 -4.87 -6.05 -4.04
C ALA A 21 -4.32 -7.28 -4.79
N VAL A 22 -5.07 -8.38 -4.78
CA VAL A 22 -4.73 -9.61 -5.49
C VAL A 22 -4.77 -9.40 -7.01
N GLU A 23 -5.78 -8.70 -7.53
CA GLU A 23 -5.89 -8.39 -8.95
C GLU A 23 -4.71 -7.55 -9.43
N VAL A 24 -4.36 -6.50 -8.70
CA VAL A 24 -3.21 -5.63 -9.01
C VAL A 24 -1.91 -6.43 -9.02
N ILE A 25 -1.66 -7.27 -8.00
CA ILE A 25 -0.46 -8.13 -7.96
C ILE A 25 -0.43 -9.06 -9.18
N ASN A 26 -1.54 -9.71 -9.51
CA ASN A 26 -1.61 -10.62 -10.64
C ASN A 26 -1.36 -9.91 -11.98
N SER A 27 -1.89 -8.69 -12.16
CA SER A 27 -1.62 -7.88 -13.35
C SER A 27 -0.13 -7.55 -13.47
N ILE A 28 0.49 -7.08 -12.39
CA ILE A 28 1.91 -6.73 -12.39
C ILE A 28 2.80 -7.96 -12.66
N LEU A 29 2.43 -9.12 -12.10
CA LEU A 29 3.15 -10.38 -12.36
C LEU A 29 3.01 -10.83 -13.82
N ALA A 30 1.87 -10.56 -14.45
CA ALA A 30 1.66 -10.83 -15.88
C ALA A 30 2.47 -9.90 -16.78
N ASP A 31 2.56 -8.62 -16.42
CA ASP A 31 3.32 -7.60 -17.16
C ASP A 31 4.84 -7.71 -16.91
N GLY A 32 5.24 -8.30 -15.78
CA GLY A 32 6.63 -8.55 -15.44
C GLY A 32 7.41 -7.31 -15.01
N ASP A 33 6.74 -6.32 -14.41
CA ASP A 33 7.40 -5.10 -13.91
C ASP A 33 7.83 -5.23 -12.43
N PRO A 34 9.14 -5.44 -12.15
CA PRO A 34 9.64 -5.58 -10.79
C PRO A 34 9.56 -4.27 -9.98
N GLY A 35 9.57 -3.09 -10.63
CA GLY A 35 9.48 -1.80 -9.98
C GLY A 35 8.08 -1.47 -9.49
N GLU A 36 7.06 -1.91 -10.23
CA GLU A 36 5.67 -1.80 -9.82
C GLU A 36 5.32 -2.80 -8.70
N LEU A 37 5.82 -4.03 -8.80
CA LEU A 37 5.63 -5.05 -7.75
C LEU A 37 6.22 -4.58 -6.42
N ALA A 38 7.45 -4.05 -6.43
CA ALA A 38 8.10 -3.51 -5.24
C ALA A 38 7.32 -2.33 -4.61
N SER A 39 6.51 -1.63 -5.40
CA SER A 39 5.70 -0.52 -4.91
C SER A 39 4.41 -1.01 -4.24
N VAL A 40 3.73 -1.97 -4.84
CA VAL A 40 2.52 -2.58 -4.24
C VAL A 40 2.87 -3.34 -2.96
N LEU A 41 4.00 -4.06 -2.93
CA LEU A 41 4.47 -4.72 -1.70
C LEU A 41 4.79 -3.72 -0.59
N ARG A 42 5.29 -2.52 -0.92
CA ARG A 42 5.50 -1.45 0.06
C ARG A 42 4.18 -0.91 0.60
N GLN A 43 3.18 -0.72 -0.27
CA GLN A 43 1.84 -0.28 0.13
C GLN A 43 1.16 -1.30 1.05
N LEU A 44 1.31 -2.59 0.76
CA LEU A 44 0.86 -3.65 1.65
C LEU A 44 1.65 -3.70 2.96
N ALA A 45 2.97 -3.46 2.93
CA ALA A 45 3.78 -3.38 4.15
C ALA A 45 3.31 -2.26 5.09
N LEU A 46 2.87 -1.11 4.54
CA LEU A 46 2.30 0.00 5.31
C LEU A 46 1.01 -0.39 6.05
N LEU A 47 0.25 -1.38 5.56
CA LEU A 47 -0.90 -1.92 6.29
C LEU A 47 -0.52 -2.64 7.57
N PHE A 48 0.66 -3.28 7.59
CA PHE A 48 1.18 -3.95 8.77
C PHE A 48 1.89 -2.97 9.72
N GLU A 49 2.53 -1.94 9.18
CA GLU A 49 3.23 -0.90 9.96
C GLU A 49 2.25 0.13 10.59
N GLY A 50 1.08 0.34 9.97
CA GLY A 50 0.02 1.22 10.47
C GLY A 50 -0.73 0.71 11.71
N MET A 51 -0.30 -0.39 12.33
CA MET A 51 -0.86 -0.86 13.61
C MET A 51 -0.38 -0.05 14.84
N GLU A 52 0.63 0.83 14.72
CA GLU A 52 1.16 1.61 15.86
C GLU A 52 1.34 3.12 15.60
N GLY A 53 0.77 3.68 14.52
CA GLY A 53 1.07 5.06 14.08
C GLY A 53 -0.06 6.08 14.23
N CYS A 54 -1.26 5.67 14.66
CA CYS A 54 -2.41 6.56 14.83
C CYS A 54 -2.79 6.69 16.31
N ASP A 55 -1.83 7.01 17.17
CA ASP A 55 -2.12 7.74 18.40
C ASP A 55 -1.03 8.80 18.60
N GLY A 56 -1.42 10.07 18.65
CA GLY A 56 -0.55 11.16 19.06
C GLY A 56 0.16 11.98 17.97
N ILE A 57 -0.59 12.73 17.15
CA ILE A 57 -0.22 14.11 16.80
C ILE A 57 -1.46 15.03 16.77
N GLU A 58 -2.21 15.05 17.87
CA GLU A 58 -3.09 16.15 18.21
C GLU A 58 -2.95 16.44 19.72
N ASN A 59 -2.10 17.43 20.03
CA ASN A 59 -1.93 18.23 21.26
C ASN A 59 -0.46 18.32 21.72
N ALA A 60 0.25 19.35 21.25
CA ALA A 60 1.26 20.11 21.99
C ALA A 60 1.43 21.49 21.34
#